data_AF-A0A7K4IJ71-F1
#
_entry.id   AF-A0A7K4IJ71-F1
#
_cell.length_a   1.000
_cell.length_b   1.000
_cell.length_c   1.000
_cell.angle_alpha   90.00
_cell.angle_beta   90.00
_cell.angle_gamma   90.00
#
_symmetry.space_group_name_H-M   'P 1'
#
loop_
_entity.id
_entity.type
_entity.pdbx_description
1 polymer ?
#
loop_
_entity_poly.entity_id
_entity_poly.type
_entity_poly.pdbx_seq_one_letter_code
_entity_poly.pdbx_strand_id
1 'polypeptide(L)'
;MDELSLSLKLRGWEEFSRFLREFPLKAGIVLDEFKDEAARLIAQKARGKAPVRTGRLRDSIKVVGERVEVQAVYGSYVEYGTGKMEARPFLRPAVRESMGDLRRILASEFQDMLRRESR
;
A
#
# COMPACT_ATOMS: atom_id res chain seq x y z
N MET A 1 -44.96 -28.90 12.04
CA MET A 1 -43.55 -28.98 11.58
C MET A 1 -42.78 -28.04 12.47
N ASP A 2 -42.16 -28.57 13.53
CA ASP A 2 -41.31 -27.78 14.41
C ASP A 2 -39.94 -27.61 13.75
N GLU A 3 -39.54 -26.36 13.55
CA GLU A 3 -38.21 -25.97 13.08
C GLU A 3 -37.20 -26.25 14.21
N LEU A 4 -36.41 -27.31 14.05
CA LEU A 4 -35.27 -27.59 14.92
C LEU A 4 -34.17 -26.54 14.66
N SER A 5 -34.19 -25.46 15.45
CA SER A 5 -33.06 -24.53 15.51
C SER A 5 -31.93 -25.14 16.36
N LEU A 6 -30.78 -25.39 15.74
CA LEU A 6 -29.55 -25.77 16.43
C LEU A 6 -28.78 -24.49 16.79
N SER A 7 -28.88 -24.04 18.04
CA SER A 7 -28.02 -22.95 18.52
C SER A 7 -26.63 -23.51 18.85
N LEU A 8 -25.67 -23.31 17.96
CA LEU A 8 -24.27 -23.59 18.27
C LEU A 8 -23.71 -22.42 19.11
N LYS A 9 -23.57 -22.63 20.43
CA LYS A 9 -22.80 -21.70 21.28
C LYS A 9 -21.33 -21.83 20.92
N LEU A 10 -20.86 -20.96 20.03
CA LEU A 10 -19.42 -20.72 19.85
C LEU A 10 -18.90 -20.12 21.16
N ARG A 11 -18.11 -20.89 21.94
CA ARG A 11 -17.23 -20.30 22.97
C ARG A 11 -16.37 -19.27 22.26
N GLY A 12 -16.33 -18.03 22.74
CA GLY A 12 -15.59 -16.96 22.11
C GLY A 12 -16.44 -15.89 21.42
N TRP A 13 -17.78 -15.95 21.47
CA TRP A 13 -18.63 -14.98 20.74
C TRP A 13 -18.50 -13.54 21.27
N GLU A 14 -18.36 -13.37 22.59
CA GLU A 14 -18.15 -12.04 23.18
C GLU A 14 -16.78 -11.49 22.79
N GLU A 15 -15.73 -12.30 22.85
CA GLU A 15 -14.38 -11.94 22.43
C GLU A 15 -14.32 -11.62 20.93
N PHE A 16 -14.98 -12.44 20.09
CA PHE A 16 -15.09 -12.20 18.66
C PHE A 16 -15.86 -10.91 18.34
N SER A 17 -16.96 -10.64 19.05
CA SER A 17 -17.73 -9.41 18.87
C SER A 17 -16.97 -8.16 19.34
N ARG A 18 -16.14 -8.28 20.39
CA ARG A 18 -15.23 -7.21 20.84
C ARG A 18 -14.15 -6.97 19.80
N PHE A 19 -13.51 -8.04 19.32
CA PHE A 19 -12.53 -7.98 18.24
C PHE A 19 -13.11 -7.29 17.00
N LEU A 20 -14.30 -7.68 16.51
CA LEU A 20 -14.92 -7.04 15.35
C LEU A 20 -15.26 -5.56 15.55
N ARG A 21 -15.53 -5.11 16.79
CA ARG A 21 -15.74 -3.69 17.10
C ARG A 21 -14.45 -2.89 17.10
N GLU A 22 -13.36 -3.46 17.61
CA GLU A 22 -12.07 -2.80 17.73
C GLU A 22 -11.21 -2.90 16.45
N PHE A 23 -11.47 -3.93 15.62
CA PHE A 23 -10.70 -4.21 14.42
C PHE A 23 -10.68 -3.04 13.42
N PRO A 24 -11.81 -2.38 13.08
CA PRO A 24 -11.77 -1.23 12.17
C PRO A 24 -10.88 -0.09 12.66
N LEU A 25 -10.87 0.18 13.98
CA LEU A 25 -10.04 1.24 14.56
C LEU A 25 -8.55 0.89 14.48
N LYS A 26 -8.18 -0.34 14.87
CA LYS A 26 -6.80 -0.81 14.83
C LYS A 26 -6.28 -0.96 13.41
N ALA A 27 -7.10 -1.48 12.50
CA ALA A 27 -6.79 -1.54 11.08
C ALA A 27 -6.56 -0.15 10.49
N GLY A 28 -7.33 0.86 10.91
CA GLY A 28 -7.12 2.25 10.52
C GLY A 28 -5.75 2.77 10.92
N ILE A 29 -5.32 2.53 12.16
CA ILE A 29 -4.00 2.94 12.67
C ILE A 29 -2.86 2.31 11.86
N VAL A 30 -2.91 0.98 11.67
CA VAL A 30 -1.90 0.26 10.88
C VAL A 30 -1.84 0.78 9.45
N LEU A 31 -3.00 1.02 8.83
CA LEU A 31 -3.06 1.56 7.47
C LEU A 31 -2.49 2.98 7.38
N ASP A 32 -2.77 3.85 8.36
CA ASP A 32 -2.25 5.22 8.37
C ASP A 32 -0.72 5.24 8.53
N GLU A 33 -0.17 4.43 9.45
CA GLU A 33 1.27 4.27 9.62
C GLU A 33 1.95 3.72 8.35
N PHE A 34 1.24 2.85 7.62
CA PHE A 34 1.76 2.18 6.44
C PHE A 34 1.85 3.08 5.18
N LYS A 35 1.08 4.16 5.10
CA LYS A 35 1.04 5.02 3.90
C LYS A 35 2.38 5.69 3.61
N ASP A 36 3.10 6.10 4.65
CA ASP A 36 4.44 6.70 4.51
C ASP A 36 5.44 5.69 3.95
N GLU A 37 5.38 4.44 4.43
CA GLU A 37 6.21 3.35 3.92
C GLU A 37 5.87 3.04 2.47
N ALA A 38 4.58 3.01 2.12
CA ALA A 38 4.11 2.82 0.76
C ALA A 38 4.65 3.90 -0.19
N ALA A 39 4.54 5.18 0.19
CA ALA A 39 5.04 6.27 -0.61
C ALA A 39 6.57 6.21 -0.79
N ARG A 40 7.32 5.87 0.26
CA ARG A 40 8.78 5.70 0.20
C ARG A 40 9.19 4.56 -0.72
N LEU A 41 8.53 3.40 -0.63
CA LEU A 41 8.81 2.24 -1.47
C LEU A 41 8.54 2.56 -2.95
N ILE A 42 7.38 3.15 -3.25
CA ILE A 42 7.02 3.54 -4.62
C ILE A 42 8.05 4.54 -5.16
N ALA A 43 8.42 5.57 -4.38
CA ALA A 43 9.42 6.55 -4.80
C ALA A 43 10.79 5.92 -5.07
N GLN A 44 11.24 4.99 -4.20
CA GLN A 44 12.49 4.27 -4.39
C GLN A 44 12.48 3.47 -5.70
N LYS A 45 11.43 2.69 -5.95
CA LYS A 45 11.31 1.90 -7.19
C LYS A 45 11.19 2.80 -8.42
N ALA A 46 10.44 3.90 -8.33
CA ALA A 46 10.30 4.86 -9.42
C ALA A 46 11.67 5.49 -9.77
N ARG A 47 12.49 5.83 -8.77
CA ARG A 47 13.86 6.31 -8.97
C ARG A 47 14.75 5.26 -9.65
N GLY A 48 14.63 4.00 -9.26
CA GLY A 48 15.39 2.90 -9.89
C GLY A 48 14.99 2.64 -11.35
N LYS A 49 13.73 2.93 -11.72
CA LYS A 49 13.21 2.74 -13.09
C LYS A 49 13.32 3.99 -13.97
N ALA A 50 13.56 5.15 -13.38
CA ALA A 50 13.62 6.41 -14.10
C ALA A 50 14.77 6.40 -15.13
N PRO A 51 14.51 6.69 -16.42
CA PRO A 51 15.55 6.81 -17.42
C PRO A 51 16.61 7.84 -17.03
N VAL A 52 17.88 7.46 -17.07
CA VAL A 52 18.98 8.33 -16.69
C VAL A 52 19.62 8.93 -17.94
N ARG A 53 19.45 10.26 -18.09
CA ARG A 53 20.24 11.08 -19.03
C ARG A 53 21.20 11.99 -18.25
N THR A 54 20.63 12.84 -17.40
CA THR A 54 21.37 13.77 -16.53
C THR A 54 21.14 13.50 -15.04
N GLY A 55 20.28 12.54 -14.68
CA GLY A 55 19.85 12.29 -13.30
C GLY A 55 18.67 13.15 -12.83
N ARG A 56 18.42 14.32 -13.44
CA ARG A 56 17.38 15.28 -13.01
C ARG A 56 15.98 14.66 -12.84
N LEU A 57 15.56 13.77 -13.74
CA LEU A 57 14.24 13.12 -13.65
C LEU A 57 14.15 12.28 -12.37
N ARG A 58 15.12 11.38 -12.16
CA ARG A 58 15.22 10.54 -10.96
C ARG A 58 15.21 11.40 -9.69
N ASP A 59 16.05 12.44 -9.67
CA ASP A 59 16.24 13.25 -8.48
C ASP A 59 15.02 14.13 -8.14
N SER A 60 14.15 14.39 -9.13
CA SER A 60 12.88 15.11 -8.98
C SER A 60 11.75 14.28 -8.38
N ILE A 61 11.92 12.96 -8.24
CA ILE A 61 10.92 12.08 -7.62
C ILE A 61 11.02 12.24 -6.10
N LYS A 62 9.98 12.80 -5.48
CA LYS A 62 9.92 13.11 -4.05
C LYS A 62 8.72 12.45 -3.39
N VAL A 63 8.82 12.26 -2.09
CA VAL A 63 7.69 11.92 -1.22
C VAL A 63 7.24 13.22 -0.57
N VAL A 64 5.94 13.54 -0.67
CA VAL A 64 5.32 14.74 -0.13
C VAL A 64 4.08 14.30 0.65
N GLY A 65 4.21 14.22 1.98
CA GLY A 65 3.27 13.48 2.82
C GLY A 65 3.16 12.03 2.34
N GLU A 66 1.93 11.55 2.19
CA GLU A 66 1.62 10.19 1.74
C GLU A 66 1.67 10.00 0.20
N ARG A 67 2.16 11.01 -0.53
CA ARG A 67 2.13 11.03 -2.01
C ARG A 67 3.52 10.99 -2.61
N VAL A 68 3.62 10.37 -3.79
CA VAL A 68 4.81 10.44 -4.64
C VAL A 68 4.60 11.48 -5.72
N GLU A 69 5.47 12.48 -5.75
CA GLU A 69 5.42 13.58 -6.72
C GLU A 69 6.65 13.54 -7.64
N VAL A 70 6.42 13.79 -8.93
CA VAL A 70 7.49 13.98 -9.93
C VAL A 70 7.56 15.47 -10.24
N GLN A 71 8.56 16.16 -9.68
CA GLN A 71 8.66 17.62 -9.79
C GLN A 71 9.23 18.10 -11.14
N ALA A 72 9.86 17.21 -11.91
CA ALA A 72 10.26 17.53 -13.27
C ALA A 72 9.02 17.63 -14.17
N VAL A 73 8.73 18.83 -14.69
CA VAL A 73 7.59 19.13 -15.57
C VAL A 73 7.51 18.14 -16.75
N TYR A 74 8.66 17.74 -17.30
CA TYR A 74 8.70 16.81 -18.42
C TYR A 74 8.52 15.33 -18.04
N GLY A 75 8.40 15.00 -16.74
CA GLY A 75 8.27 13.64 -16.26
C GLY A 75 7.03 12.92 -16.77
N SER A 76 5.92 13.64 -16.95
CA SER A 76 4.69 13.10 -17.57
C SER A 76 4.92 12.72 -19.03
N TYR A 77 5.59 13.56 -19.82
CA TYR A 77 5.95 13.23 -21.20
C TYR A 77 6.86 12.01 -21.29
N VAL A 78 7.74 11.79 -20.31
CA VAL A 78 8.57 10.57 -20.24
C VAL A 78 7.73 9.34 -19.88
N GLU A 79 6.82 9.45 -18.90
CA GLU A 79 5.97 8.34 -18.46
C GLU A 79 5.01 7.84 -19.56
N TYR A 80 4.41 8.77 -20.30
CA TYR A 80 3.34 8.48 -21.26
C TYR A 80 3.77 8.57 -22.73
N GLY A 81 4.95 9.13 -23.01
CA GLY A 81 5.36 9.44 -24.37
C GLY A 81 4.69 10.70 -24.92
N THR A 82 5.06 11.04 -26.16
CA THR A 82 4.48 12.12 -26.96
C THR A 82 4.44 11.67 -28.42
N GLY A 83 3.80 12.43 -29.32
CA GLY A 83 3.81 12.12 -30.75
C GLY A 83 5.21 12.07 -31.39
N LYS A 84 6.26 12.57 -30.72
CA LYS A 84 7.65 12.57 -31.19
C LYS A 84 8.58 11.65 -30.39
N MET A 85 8.07 10.99 -29.35
CA MET A 85 8.89 10.21 -28.41
C MET A 85 8.08 9.09 -27.78
N GLU A 86 8.57 7.85 -27.91
CA GLU A 86 7.99 6.68 -27.23
C GLU A 86 7.99 6.82 -25.71
N ALA A 87 6.99 6.20 -25.08
CA ALA A 87 6.86 6.17 -23.62
C ALA A 87 8.02 5.40 -22.98
N ARG A 88 8.55 5.94 -21.88
CA ARG A 88 9.57 5.29 -21.04
C ARG A 88 9.09 5.28 -19.59
N PRO A 89 8.09 4.45 -19.29
CA PRO A 89 7.39 4.48 -18.01
C PRO A 89 8.31 4.06 -16.86
N PHE A 90 8.19 4.77 -15.74
CA PHE A 90 8.96 4.56 -14.52
C PHE A 90 8.08 4.60 -13.27
N LEU A 91 7.01 5.40 -13.27
CA LEU A 91 6.13 5.57 -12.11
C LEU A 91 5.04 4.49 -12.05
N ARG A 92 4.25 4.27 -13.10
CA ARG A 92 3.25 3.19 -13.11
C ARG A 92 3.86 1.80 -12.85
N PRO A 93 4.99 1.41 -13.47
CA PRO A 93 5.60 0.13 -13.15
C PRO A 93 6.10 0.06 -11.70
N ALA A 94 6.59 1.16 -11.13
CA ALA A 94 6.96 1.22 -9.72
C ALA A 94 5.75 1.01 -8.79
N VAL A 95 4.60 1.64 -9.08
CA VAL A 95 3.36 1.43 -8.33
C VAL A 95 2.93 -0.04 -8.40
N ARG A 96 2.87 -0.61 -9.61
CA ARG A 96 2.45 -2.00 -9.82
C ARG A 96 3.32 -2.99 -9.06
N GLU A 97 4.63 -2.81 -9.12
CA GLU A 97 5.56 -3.69 -8.41
C GLU A 97 5.49 -3.50 -6.90
N SER A 98 5.30 -2.25 -6.43
CA SER A 98 5.16 -1.96 -5.01
C SER A 98 3.89 -2.59 -4.42
N MET A 99 2.78 -2.65 -5.16
CA MET A 99 1.54 -3.26 -4.66
C MET A 99 1.72 -4.71 -4.19
N GLY A 100 2.56 -5.49 -4.88
CA GLY A 100 2.87 -6.86 -4.48
C GLY A 100 3.67 -6.95 -3.18
N ASP A 101 4.60 -6.02 -2.97
CA ASP A 101 5.40 -5.94 -1.75
C ASP A 101 4.58 -5.40 -0.59
N LEU A 102 3.81 -4.35 -0.84
CA LEU A 102 2.98 -3.69 0.16
C LEU A 102 1.91 -4.61 0.70
N ARG A 103 1.28 -5.43 -0.16
CA ARG A 103 0.33 -6.44 0.30
C ARG A 103 0.97 -7.44 1.26
N ARG A 104 2.23 -7.84 1.03
CA ARG A 104 2.94 -8.79 1.90
C ARG A 104 3.32 -8.16 3.23
N ILE A 105 3.82 -6.92 3.21
CA ILE A 105 4.17 -6.17 4.43
C ILE A 105 2.91 -5.97 5.28
N LEU A 106 1.85 -5.43 4.68
CA LEU A 106 0.60 -5.17 5.38
C LEU A 106 -0.03 -6.45 5.97
N ALA A 107 -0.01 -7.56 5.22
CA ALA A 107 -0.50 -8.83 5.73
C ALA A 107 0.32 -9.34 6.93
N SER A 108 1.64 -9.12 6.94
CA SER A 108 2.51 -9.47 8.07
C SER A 108 2.17 -8.63 9.30
N GLU A 109 2.02 -7.30 9.14
CA GLU A 109 1.66 -6.39 10.23
C GLU A 109 0.30 -6.78 10.86
N PHE A 110 -0.69 -7.10 10.03
CA PHE A 110 -1.98 -7.59 10.52
C PHE A 110 -1.85 -8.93 11.26
N GLN A 111 -1.05 -9.87 10.77
CA GLN A 111 -0.83 -11.14 11.45
C GLN A 111 -0.15 -10.96 12.81
N ASP A 112 0.82 -10.06 12.90
CA ASP A 112 1.51 -9.76 14.15
C ASP A 112 0.60 -9.03 15.15
N MET A 113 -0.24 -8.11 14.66
CA MET A 113 -1.30 -7.50 15.46
C MET A 113 -2.23 -8.56 16.06
N LEU A 114 -2.75 -9.48 15.24
CA LEU A 114 -3.64 -10.55 15.70
C LEU A 114 -2.98 -11.48 16.73
N ARG A 115 -1.69 -11.80 16.54
CA ARG A 115 -0.93 -12.65 17.48
C ARG A 115 -0.73 -12.01 18.84
N ARG A 116 -0.53 -10.69 18.90
CA ARG A 116 -0.31 -9.95 20.15
C ARG A 116 -1.55 -9.95 21.05
N GLU A 117 -2.75 -10.03 20.48
CA GLU A 117 -4.01 -10.04 21.25
C GLU A 117 -4.43 -11.42 21.76
N SER A 118 -3.90 -12.50 21.19
CA SER A 118 -4.19 -13.87 21.65
C SER A 118 -3.33 -14.31 22.85
N ARG A 119 -2.51 -13.41 23.41
CA ARG A 119 -1.75 -13.60 24.65
C ARG A 119 -2.39 -12.83 25.79
#